data_AF-G0N487-F1
#
_entry.id   AF-G0N487-F1
#
_cell.length_a   1.000
_cell.length_b   1.000
_cell.length_c   1.000
_cell.angle_alpha   90.00
_cell.angle_beta   90.00
_cell.angle_gamma   90.00
#
_symmetry.space_group_name_H-M   'P 1'
#
loop_
_entity.id
_entity.type
_entity.pdbx_description
1 polymer ?
#
loop_
_entity_poly.entity_id
_entity_poly.type
_entity_poly.pdbx_seq_one_letter_code
_entity_poly.pdbx_strand_id
1 'polypeptide(L)'
;MFSFIKFALFIAVFAFVASQGDSGSFFLPITCSVQQQAVQPCFCCRRSCWVGIAQMTTKYFGNTPGERNDAEAMFALSMMRKCMENQCHALCSAA
;
A
#
# COMPACT_ATOMS: atom_id res chain seq x y z
N MET A 1 -16.38 -2.81 -48.05
CA MET A 1 -16.01 -1.44 -47.65
C MET A 1 -15.91 -1.37 -46.15
N PHE A 2 -14.69 -1.43 -45.59
CA PHE A 2 -14.49 -1.18 -44.17
C PHE A 2 -14.68 0.32 -43.92
N SER A 3 -15.65 0.68 -43.08
CA SER A 3 -15.98 2.07 -42.78
C SER A 3 -14.86 2.67 -41.93
N PHE A 4 -14.10 3.60 -42.52
CA PHE A 4 -13.01 4.33 -41.86
C PHE A 4 -13.43 4.96 -40.52
N ILE A 5 -14.72 5.33 -40.40
CA ILE A 5 -15.31 5.90 -39.18
C ILE A 5 -15.28 4.89 -38.03
N LYS A 6 -15.61 3.61 -38.30
CA LYS A 6 -15.58 2.56 -37.28
C LYS A 6 -14.15 2.30 -36.82
N PHE A 7 -13.19 2.29 -37.75
CA PHE A 7 -11.78 2.08 -37.43
C PHE A 7 -11.22 3.22 -36.57
N ALA A 8 -11.57 4.47 -36.87
CA ALA A 8 -11.19 5.63 -36.07
C ALA A 8 -11.76 5.57 -34.64
N LEU A 9 -13.02 5.15 -34.49
CA LEU A 9 -13.63 4.96 -33.17
C LEU A 9 -12.93 3.87 -32.35
N PHE A 10 -12.59 2.73 -32.99
CA PHE A 10 -11.86 1.66 -32.30
C PHE A 10 -10.47 2.11 -31.84
N ILE A 11 -9.74 2.88 -32.66
CA ILE A 11 -8.43 3.42 -32.27
C ILE A 11 -8.56 4.40 -31.12
N ALA A 12 -9.56 5.30 -31.15
CA ALA A 12 -9.78 6.27 -30.08
C ALA A 12 -10.11 5.57 -28.74
N VAL A 13 -10.94 4.52 -28.77
CA VAL A 13 -11.27 3.73 -27.57
C VAL A 13 -10.04 2.96 -27.06
N PHE A 14 -9.26 2.34 -27.94
CA PHE A 14 -8.03 1.64 -27.54
C PHE A 14 -6.99 2.59 -26.93
N ALA A 15 -6.82 3.78 -27.49
CA ALA A 15 -5.91 4.79 -26.95
C ALA A 15 -6.36 5.28 -25.57
N PHE A 16 -7.66 5.47 -25.35
CA PHE A 16 -8.21 5.85 -24.05
C PHE A 16 -7.98 4.75 -22.99
N VAL A 17 -8.18 3.48 -23.34
CA VAL A 17 -7.90 2.35 -22.43
C VAL A 17 -6.41 2.23 -22.12
N ALA A 18 -5.52 2.47 -23.09
CA ALA A 18 -4.07 2.46 -22.87
C ALA A 18 -3.60 3.61 -21.93
N SER A 19 -4.29 4.76 -21.92
CA SER A 19 -3.98 5.87 -21.01
C SER A 19 -4.42 5.65 -19.56
N GLN A 20 -5.25 4.64 -19.28
CA GLN A 20 -5.63 4.27 -17.91
C GLN A 20 -4.71 3.22 -17.27
N GLY A 21 -3.54 2.99 -17.87
CA GLY A 21 -2.40 2.36 -17.21
C GLY A 21 -1.80 3.28 -16.15
N ASP A 22 -2.62 3.78 -15.22
CA ASP A 22 -2.15 4.36 -13.98
C ASP A 22 -1.60 3.19 -13.17
N SER A 23 -0.34 2.85 -13.45
CA SER A 23 0.50 2.14 -12.50
C SER A 23 0.70 3.10 -11.33
N GLY A 24 -0.37 3.29 -10.56
CA GLY A 24 -0.36 3.86 -9.24
C GLY A 24 0.51 2.96 -8.40
N SER A 25 1.83 3.13 -8.55
CA SER A 25 2.74 2.80 -7.49
C SER A 25 2.26 3.66 -6.34
N PHE A 26 1.49 3.03 -5.45
CA PHE A 26 1.09 3.55 -4.16
C PHE A 26 2.39 3.73 -3.35
N PHE A 27 3.24 4.69 -3.76
CA PHE A 27 4.20 5.32 -2.88
C PHE A 27 3.41 6.21 -1.94
N LEU A 28 2.62 5.56 -1.09
CA LEU A 28 2.18 6.12 0.15
C LEU A 28 3.47 6.59 0.84
N PRO A 29 3.64 7.90 1.12
CA PRO A 29 4.82 8.38 1.81
C PRO A 29 5.06 7.51 3.06
N ILE A 30 6.30 7.06 3.24
CA ILE A 30 6.71 6.14 4.31
C ILE A 30 6.35 6.72 5.68
N THR A 31 6.29 8.05 5.77
CA THR A 31 5.94 8.80 6.97
C THR A 31 4.70 9.68 6.72
N CYS A 32 3.94 9.93 7.79
CA CYS A 32 2.95 11.00 7.77
C CYS A 32 3.63 12.37 7.76
N SER A 33 2.96 13.38 7.21
CA SER A 33 3.37 14.77 7.42
C SER A 33 3.15 15.19 8.89
N VAL A 34 3.88 16.22 9.34
CA VAL A 34 3.73 16.78 10.71
C VAL A 34 2.27 17.17 11.00
N GLN A 35 1.61 17.79 10.02
CA GLN A 35 0.21 18.20 10.15
C GLN A 35 -0.72 16.98 10.30
N GLN A 36 -0.52 15.93 9.51
CA GLN A 36 -1.30 14.70 9.62
C GLN A 36 -1.06 13.98 10.95
N GLN A 37 0.15 14.05 11.49
CA GLN A 37 0.46 13.43 12.77
C GLN A 37 -0.23 14.15 13.95
N ALA A 38 -0.47 15.46 13.82
CA ALA A 38 -1.27 16.22 14.79
C ALA A 38 -2.78 15.92 14.69
N VAL A 39 -3.31 15.78 13.47
CA VAL A 39 -4.76 15.59 13.23
C VAL A 39 -5.20 14.13 13.37
N GLN A 40 -4.34 13.17 12.96
CA GLN A 40 -4.65 11.74 12.93
C GLN A 40 -3.50 10.88 13.50
N PRO A 41 -3.15 11.06 14.78
CA PRO A 41 -2.01 10.40 15.39
C PRO A 41 -2.13 8.86 15.38
N CYS A 42 -3.31 8.30 15.61
CA CYS A 42 -3.54 6.85 15.58
C CYS A 42 -3.28 6.27 14.18
N PHE A 43 -3.83 6.88 13.12
CA PHE A 43 -3.62 6.45 11.74
C PHE A 43 -2.12 6.45 11.39
N CYS A 44 -1.43 7.52 11.75
CA CYS A 44 -0.01 7.67 11.48
C CYS A 44 0.85 6.66 12.23
N CYS A 45 0.51 6.34 13.48
CA CYS A 45 1.20 5.30 14.24
C CYS A 45 1.02 3.93 13.59
N ARG A 46 -0.21 3.55 13.24
CA ARG A 46 -0.49 2.26 12.59
C ARG A 46 0.23 2.13 11.26
N ARG A 47 0.25 3.20 10.47
CA ARG A 47 0.99 3.25 9.20
C ARG A 47 2.49 3.07 9.38
N SER A 48 3.08 3.74 10.38
CA SER A 48 4.50 3.56 10.73
C SER A 48 4.81 2.11 11.09
N CYS A 49 3.99 1.48 11.94
CA CYS A 49 4.13 0.06 12.27
C CYS A 49 4.06 -0.84 11.03
N TRP A 50 3.10 -0.60 10.14
CA TRP A 50 2.95 -1.39 8.93
C TRP A 50 4.18 -1.28 8.01
N VAL A 51 4.61 -0.06 7.70
CA VAL A 51 5.73 0.18 6.78
C VAL A 51 7.05 -0.31 7.38
N GLY A 52 7.30 -0.04 8.67
CA GLY A 52 8.52 -0.46 9.35
C GLY A 52 8.66 -1.98 9.43
N ILE A 53 7.58 -2.70 9.78
CA ILE A 53 7.61 -4.16 9.80
C ILE A 53 7.73 -4.72 8.39
N ALA A 54 6.99 -4.19 7.40
CA ALA A 54 7.11 -4.65 6.02
C ALA A 54 8.56 -4.57 5.52
N GLN A 55 9.22 -3.42 5.70
CA GLN A 55 10.63 -3.23 5.32
C GLN A 55 11.57 -4.18 6.06
N MET A 56 11.37 -4.34 7.39
CA MET A 56 12.16 -5.28 8.20
C MET A 56 12.02 -6.71 7.68
N THR A 57 10.79 -7.17 7.45
CA THR A 57 10.53 -8.55 7.04
C THR A 57 10.97 -8.82 5.60
N THR A 58 10.80 -7.86 4.69
CA THR A 58 11.35 -7.98 3.32
C THR A 58 12.86 -8.13 3.35
N LYS A 59 13.55 -7.33 4.18
CA LYS A 59 15.00 -7.44 4.36
C LYS A 59 15.41 -8.77 5.00
N TYR A 60 14.62 -9.27 5.95
CA TYR A 60 14.89 -10.53 6.65
C TYR A 60 14.73 -11.76 5.75
N PHE A 61 13.63 -11.86 5.00
CA PHE A 61 13.35 -13.01 4.13
C PHE A 61 14.09 -12.94 2.78
N GLY A 62 14.44 -11.72 2.34
CA GLY A 62 15.01 -11.46 1.01
C GLY A 62 13.99 -11.46 -0.12
N ASN A 63 12.69 -11.44 0.22
CA ASN A 63 11.55 -11.45 -0.69
C ASN A 63 10.34 -10.77 -0.03
N THR A 64 9.24 -10.61 -0.77
CA THR A 64 7.99 -10.12 -0.17
C THR A 64 7.44 -11.18 0.79
N PRO A 65 7.07 -10.85 2.05
CA PRO A 65 6.52 -11.83 2.96
C PRO A 65 5.28 -12.52 2.38
N GLY A 66 5.27 -13.85 2.35
CA GLY A 66 4.20 -14.65 1.74
C GLY A 66 4.51 -15.18 0.35
N GLU A 67 5.58 -14.71 -0.29
CA GLU A 67 5.96 -15.14 -1.64
C GLU A 67 6.37 -16.62 -1.68
N ARG A 68 7.03 -17.11 -0.63
CA ARG A 68 7.47 -18.52 -0.56
C ARG A 68 6.48 -19.42 0.16
N ASN A 69 5.81 -18.93 1.19
CA ASN A 69 4.83 -19.67 1.97
C ASN A 69 3.99 -18.73 2.86
N ASP A 70 2.84 -19.23 3.32
CA ASP A 70 1.91 -18.48 4.17
C ASP A 70 2.47 -18.14 5.56
N ALA A 71 3.44 -18.91 6.06
CA ALA A 71 4.02 -18.67 7.37
C ALA A 71 4.82 -17.35 7.42
N GLU A 72 5.48 -16.96 6.32
CA GLU A 72 6.15 -15.66 6.19
C GLU A 72 5.15 -14.50 6.30
N ALA A 73 3.99 -14.62 5.63
CA ALA A 73 2.92 -13.62 5.70
C ALA A 73 2.33 -13.53 7.12
N MET A 74 2.03 -14.68 7.74
CA MET A 74 1.51 -14.72 9.11
C MET A 74 2.50 -14.15 10.12
N PHE A 75 3.80 -14.41 9.95
CA PHE A 75 4.85 -13.82 10.77
C PHE A 75 4.85 -12.29 10.65
N ALA A 76 4.83 -11.75 9.43
CA ALA A 76 4.81 -10.31 9.20
C ALA A 76 3.55 -9.65 9.80
N LEU A 77 2.37 -10.23 9.58
CA LEU A 77 1.10 -9.74 10.14
C LEU A 77 1.09 -9.77 11.67
N SER A 78 1.63 -10.82 12.28
CA SER A 78 1.77 -10.93 13.73
C SER A 78 2.67 -9.84 14.30
N MET A 79 3.81 -9.58 13.64
CA MET A 79 4.72 -8.50 14.02
C MET A 79 4.08 -7.11 13.87
N MET A 80 3.35 -6.87 12.78
CA MET A 80 2.62 -5.62 12.56
C MET A 80 1.59 -5.39 13.66
N ARG A 81 0.80 -6.43 14.00
CA ARG A 81 -0.18 -6.37 15.07
C ARG A 81 0.45 -6.04 16.41
N LYS A 82 1.53 -6.75 16.79
CA LYS A 82 2.26 -6.48 18.04
C LYS A 82 2.80 -5.05 18.10
N CYS A 83 3.29 -4.52 16.98
CA CYS A 83 3.71 -3.11 16.92
C CYS A 83 2.55 -2.17 17.23
N MET A 84 1.39 -2.38 16.59
CA MET A 84 0.21 -1.53 16.81
C MET A 84 -0.31 -1.62 18.26
N GLU A 85 -0.34 -2.81 18.85
CA GLU A 85 -0.75 -3.02 20.23
C GLU A 85 0.21 -2.35 21.23
N ASN A 86 1.52 -2.40 20.98
CA ASN A 86 2.50 -1.84 21.92
C ASN A 86 2.72 -0.34 21.75
N GLN A 87 2.71 0.17 20.51
CA GLN A 87 3.08 1.55 20.22
C GLN A 87 1.88 2.47 19.98
N CYS A 88 0.79 1.93 19.45
CA CYS A 88 -0.34 2.76 19.01
C CYS A 88 -1.54 2.68 19.94
N HIS A 89 -1.55 1.80 20.94
CA HIS A 89 -2.71 1.58 21.80
C HIS A 89 -3.18 2.88 22.47
N ALA A 90 -2.29 3.60 23.15
CA ALA A 90 -2.64 4.87 23.82
C ALA A 90 -3.15 5.95 22.85
N LEU A 91 -2.65 5.98 21.61
CA LEU A 91 -3.07 6.94 20.59
C LEU A 91 -4.41 6.58 19.95
N CYS A 92 -4.75 5.29 19.95
CA CYS A 92 -5.93 4.75 19.28
C CYS A 92 -7.08 4.42 20.24
N SER A 93 -6.85 4.35 21.54
CA SER A 93 -7.87 4.17 22.57
C SER A 93 -8.56 5.48 22.97
N ALA A 94 -7.98 6.62 22.56
CA ALA A 94 -8.52 7.96 22.81
C ALA A 94 -9.46 8.46 21.68
N ALA A 95 -9.78 7.60 20.70
CA ALA A 95 -10.63 7.89 19.56
C ALA A 95 -12.01 7.26 19.71
#